data_AF-A0A3B4GCF6-F1
#
_entry.id   AF-A0A3B4GCF6-F1
#
_cell.length_a   1.000
_cell.length_b   1.000
_cell.length_c   1.000
_cell.angle_alpha   90.00
_cell.angle_beta   90.00
_cell.angle_gamma   90.00
#
_symmetry.space_group_name_H-M   'P 1'
#
loop_
_entity.id
_entity.type
_entity.pdbx_description
1 polymer ?
#
loop_
_entity_poly.entity_id
_entity_poly.type
_entity_poly.pdbx_seq_one_letter_code
_entity_poly.pdbx_strand_id
1 'polypeptide(L)'
;IIYSVLILLICATVLSSGVFELKIHSFHTAQRICRRHRDCHIFFRICLKHPEDVISAEPPCTFGTGQTNVIRADHTSISSSAPIRVPFHFKWPGTFSLIIEAWNAESPTEYTDNQNNLVSRLATRRRLAIGEDWSQDVHFGEQSELRYSYHVFCDEYYFGDGCADYCRPRDDTLGHYTCDEEGNRICLEGWKGNYCSEPICSAECSERHGYCEAPGGCTCRMGWQGPSCNECVRYPGCLHGTCSQPWQCNCQEGWGGLFCDQDLNYCTNHKPCANGATCTNTGQGSYTCNCRPGFGGTNCELETNECDSNPCKNGGSCNDLENDYSCTCPQGFYGKNCEIIAMTCADGPCFNGGTCVETMTGGYTCRCPPSYTGSNCEKKLDRCSNRPCLNGGECLDLGQSILCRCQAGFTGANCQVNIDDCASSPCQNAGTCQDGVNDYTCSCTLGYTGKNCSVRSDACGAHPCQNGGTCFTHFTGPVCQCPKGFMGPSCEFTLQPSFKPALRQTSQPSSTTLTLSCALAILVLVLVAGILYLRRRRRMQGRKQLRDTAVYNDLETVNNLGGSERDAFLGPNGLFKISNSTARLSLSLCPDGRPGYRHNPVENSLSRGERQDFMWRDEAGLR
;
A
#
# COMPACT_ATOMS: atom_id res chain seq x y z
N ILE A 1 -4.02 -22.09 -53.01
CA ILE A 1 -4.82 -20.98 -53.55
C ILE A 1 -4.64 -19.71 -52.70
N ILE A 2 -5.30 -19.51 -51.55
CA ILE A 2 -5.16 -18.23 -50.79
C ILE A 2 -3.70 -17.91 -50.43
N TYR A 3 -2.95 -18.86 -49.87
CA TYR A 3 -1.50 -18.71 -49.60
C TYR A 3 -0.63 -18.48 -50.85
N SER A 4 -1.14 -18.80 -52.05
CA SER A 4 -0.43 -18.63 -53.32
C SER A 4 -0.62 -17.24 -53.92
N VAL A 5 -1.70 -16.53 -53.56
CA VAL A 5 -2.01 -15.18 -54.05
C VAL A 5 -1.24 -14.11 -53.26
N LEU A 6 -1.00 -14.33 -51.96
CA LEU A 6 -0.29 -13.36 -51.12
C LEU A 6 1.18 -13.16 -51.52
N ILE A 7 1.80 -14.17 -52.15
CA ILE A 7 3.17 -14.11 -52.67
C ILE A 7 3.26 -13.26 -53.96
N LEU A 8 2.16 -13.14 -54.73
CA LEU A 8 2.11 -12.36 -55.97
C LEU A 8 1.85 -10.86 -55.76
N LEU A 9 1.56 -10.43 -54.53
CA LEU A 9 1.35 -9.02 -54.16
C LEU A 9 2.49 -8.41 -53.33
N ILE A 10 3.54 -9.20 -53.06
CA ILE A 10 4.84 -8.70 -52.60
C ILE A 10 5.91 -9.11 -53.63
N CYS A 11 5.67 -8.76 -54.89
CA CYS A 11 6.79 -8.33 -55.72
C CYS A 11 7.27 -7.01 -55.11
N ALA A 12 8.21 -7.12 -54.16
CA ALA A 12 8.88 -5.94 -53.64
C ALA A 12 9.55 -5.27 -54.83
N THR A 13 9.06 -4.10 -55.22
CA THR A 13 9.80 -3.18 -56.09
C THR A 13 11.08 -2.86 -55.34
N VAL A 14 12.16 -3.57 -55.66
CA VAL A 14 13.47 -3.32 -55.08
C VAL A 14 13.78 -1.88 -55.44
N LEU A 15 13.77 -1.00 -54.43
CA LEU A 15 14.09 0.40 -54.64
C LEU A 15 15.51 0.43 -55.19
N SER A 16 15.72 1.19 -56.26
CA SER A 16 17.06 1.49 -56.70
C SER A 16 17.76 2.34 -55.64
N SER A 17 19.06 2.13 -55.51
CA SER A 17 19.93 3.04 -54.77
C SER A 17 20.18 4.32 -55.57
N GLY A 18 20.17 4.20 -56.89
CA GLY A 18 20.27 5.31 -57.81
C GLY A 18 19.99 4.90 -59.25
N VAL A 19 20.03 5.89 -60.14
CA VAL A 19 19.77 5.75 -61.57
C VAL A 19 20.93 6.32 -62.36
N PHE A 20 21.45 5.53 -63.30
CA PHE A 20 22.28 6.05 -64.39
C PHE A 20 21.37 6.50 -65.53
N GLU A 21 21.52 7.74 -65.98
CA GLU A 21 20.80 8.27 -67.14
C GLU A 21 21.73 8.56 -68.31
N LEU A 22 21.26 8.27 -69.52
CA LEU A 22 21.93 8.62 -70.76
C LEU A 22 20.95 9.22 -71.75
N LYS A 23 21.19 10.48 -72.14
CA LYS A 23 20.42 11.20 -73.14
C LYS A 23 21.21 11.30 -74.43
N ILE A 24 20.60 10.88 -75.54
CA ILE A 24 21.16 11.06 -76.88
C ILE A 24 20.62 12.37 -77.45
N HIS A 25 21.51 13.21 -77.99
CA HIS A 25 21.19 14.52 -78.54
C HIS A 25 21.11 14.50 -80.07
N SER A 26 22.08 13.86 -80.71
CA SER A 26 22.09 13.64 -82.16
C SER A 26 22.90 12.40 -82.54
N PHE A 27 22.55 11.81 -83.67
CA PHE A 27 23.30 10.75 -84.33
C PHE A 27 23.28 10.98 -85.84
N HIS A 28 24.43 10.84 -86.48
CA HIS A 28 24.61 10.99 -87.92
C HIS A 28 25.49 9.85 -88.43
N THR A 29 25.20 9.31 -89.62
CA THR A 29 26.07 8.32 -90.28
C THR A 29 26.01 8.42 -91.79
N ALA A 30 27.15 8.18 -92.44
CA ALA A 30 27.27 8.09 -93.90
C ALA A 30 26.85 6.72 -94.45
N GLN A 31 26.71 5.71 -93.59
CA GLN A 31 26.25 4.38 -93.96
C GLN A 31 24.76 4.41 -94.33
N ARG A 32 24.36 3.69 -95.39
CA ARG A 32 22.97 3.67 -95.86
C ARG A 32 22.06 2.82 -94.93
N ILE A 33 21.63 3.39 -93.80
CA ILE A 33 20.65 2.79 -92.88
C ILE A 33 19.38 2.37 -93.64
N CYS A 34 18.91 3.25 -94.52
CA CYS A 34 17.60 3.17 -95.15
C CYS A 34 17.70 2.62 -96.59
N ARG A 35 17.14 1.43 -96.88
CA ARG A 35 17.10 0.87 -98.24
C ARG A 35 16.07 1.55 -99.17
N ARG A 36 15.09 2.28 -98.62
CA ARG A 36 14.10 3.09 -99.36
C ARG A 36 13.79 4.39 -98.62
N HIS A 37 13.24 5.36 -99.35
CA HIS A 37 13.17 6.78 -98.96
C HIS A 37 12.00 7.16 -98.04
N ARG A 38 11.38 6.19 -97.35
CA ARG A 38 10.29 6.41 -96.37
C ARG A 38 10.53 5.55 -95.13
N ASP A 39 10.23 6.15 -93.99
CA ASP A 39 10.01 5.49 -92.69
C ASP A 39 11.21 4.69 -92.15
N CYS A 40 12.37 5.34 -92.17
CA CYS A 40 13.61 4.85 -91.58
C CYS A 40 13.60 5.04 -90.05
N HIS A 41 13.71 3.94 -89.31
CA HIS A 41 13.58 3.91 -87.85
C HIS A 41 14.86 3.39 -87.19
N ILE A 42 15.13 3.91 -86.00
CA ILE A 42 16.32 3.63 -85.20
C ILE A 42 15.93 3.46 -83.74
N PHE A 43 16.61 2.58 -83.02
CA PHE A 43 16.63 2.59 -81.56
C PHE A 43 18.07 2.52 -81.08
N PHE A 44 18.29 2.96 -79.84
CA PHE A 44 19.59 2.86 -79.20
C PHE A 44 19.51 1.93 -78.00
N ARG A 45 20.44 0.99 -77.92
CA ARG A 45 20.62 0.05 -76.80
C ARG A 45 21.88 0.45 -76.04
N ILE A 46 21.81 0.49 -74.72
CA ILE A 46 22.98 0.66 -73.87
C ILE A 46 23.19 -0.57 -72.98
N CYS A 47 24.45 -0.93 -72.80
CA CYS A 47 24.91 -2.02 -71.97
C CYS A 47 25.96 -1.46 -71.01
N LEU A 48 25.65 -1.49 -69.72
CA LEU A 48 26.55 -1.07 -68.65
C LEU A 48 27.16 -2.29 -67.99
N LYS A 49 28.47 -2.27 -67.76
CA LYS A 49 29.19 -3.34 -67.08
C LYS A 49 30.39 -2.82 -66.29
N HIS A 50 31.00 -3.71 -65.50
CA HIS A 50 32.27 -3.47 -64.81
C HIS A 50 33.34 -2.90 -65.75
N PRO A 51 34.31 -2.12 -65.23
CA PRO A 51 35.41 -1.58 -66.04
C PRO A 51 36.32 -2.71 -66.56
N GLU A 52 36.35 -2.89 -67.87
CA GLU A 52 37.23 -3.83 -68.57
C GLU A 52 38.43 -3.04 -69.18
N ASP A 53 39.64 -3.62 -69.17
CA ASP A 53 40.82 -3.00 -69.80
C ASP A 53 40.81 -3.14 -71.33
N VAL A 54 40.20 -4.24 -71.83
CA VAL A 54 39.83 -4.46 -73.23
C VAL A 54 38.32 -4.75 -73.23
N ILE A 55 37.52 -3.79 -73.69
CA ILE A 55 36.06 -3.84 -73.52
C ILE A 55 35.44 -4.82 -74.51
N SER A 56 34.81 -5.87 -73.99
CA SER A 56 33.96 -6.75 -74.79
C SER A 56 32.61 -6.09 -75.02
N ALA A 57 32.17 -6.07 -76.27
CA ALA A 57 30.83 -5.65 -76.65
C ALA A 57 29.74 -6.69 -76.31
N GLU A 58 30.14 -7.91 -75.94
CA GLU A 58 29.22 -9.02 -75.69
C GLU A 58 28.62 -8.96 -74.27
N PRO A 59 27.41 -9.53 -74.07
CA PRO A 59 26.84 -9.76 -72.74
C PRO A 59 27.78 -10.60 -71.84
N PRO A 60 27.71 -10.48 -70.50
CA PRO A 60 26.65 -9.83 -69.74
C PRO A 60 26.86 -8.33 -69.48
N CYS A 61 25.75 -7.59 -69.45
CA CYS A 61 25.69 -6.19 -69.03
C CYS A 61 25.47 -6.15 -67.52
N THR A 62 26.54 -6.28 -66.74
CA THR A 62 26.47 -6.55 -65.29
C THR A 62 25.87 -5.43 -64.44
N PHE A 63 25.79 -4.21 -64.97
CA PHE A 63 25.13 -3.06 -64.33
C PHE A 63 23.76 -2.75 -64.96
N GLY A 64 23.26 -3.63 -65.82
CA GLY A 64 21.97 -3.51 -66.51
C GLY A 64 22.08 -3.06 -67.96
N THR A 65 20.92 -3.08 -68.61
CA THR A 65 20.70 -2.58 -69.98
C THR A 65 19.56 -1.58 -69.99
N GLY A 66 19.66 -0.57 -70.82
CA GLY A 66 18.54 0.31 -71.17
C GLY A 66 18.40 0.42 -72.68
N GLN A 67 17.24 0.87 -73.16
CA GLN A 67 17.04 1.16 -74.58
C GLN A 67 16.06 2.33 -74.76
N THR A 68 16.15 3.03 -75.88
CA THR A 68 15.09 3.96 -76.32
C THR A 68 13.90 3.17 -76.84
N ASN A 69 12.74 3.83 -76.91
CA ASN A 69 11.70 3.43 -77.87
C ASN A 69 12.26 3.45 -79.30
N VAL A 70 11.61 2.75 -80.21
CA VAL A 70 11.88 2.90 -81.66
C VAL A 70 11.42 4.30 -82.09
N ILE A 71 12.35 5.08 -82.64
CA ILE A 71 12.15 6.46 -83.08
C ILE A 71 12.52 6.60 -84.56
N ARG A 72 12.09 7.69 -85.21
CA ARG A 72 12.53 7.99 -86.57
C ARG A 72 14.00 8.42 -86.57
N ALA A 73 14.73 8.05 -87.62
CA ALA A 73 16.13 8.41 -87.82
C ALA A 73 16.30 9.87 -88.31
N ASP A 74 15.74 10.84 -87.57
CA ASP A 74 15.88 12.27 -87.82
C ASP A 74 16.27 13.04 -86.55
N HIS A 75 16.93 14.20 -86.73
CA HIS A 75 17.48 14.98 -85.63
C HIS A 75 16.43 15.39 -84.58
N THR A 76 15.19 15.67 -85.01
CA THR A 76 14.12 16.11 -84.09
C THR A 76 13.62 14.97 -83.21
N SER A 77 13.41 13.79 -83.79
CA SER A 77 12.99 12.59 -83.06
C SER A 77 14.06 12.07 -82.11
N ILE A 78 15.34 12.21 -82.47
CA ILE A 78 16.48 11.84 -81.63
C ILE A 78 16.67 12.84 -80.48
N SER A 79 16.64 14.16 -80.74
CA SER A 79 16.82 15.15 -79.67
C SER A 79 15.67 15.12 -78.65
N SER A 80 14.42 14.84 -79.07
CA SER A 80 13.26 14.74 -78.16
C SER A 80 13.12 13.39 -77.43
N SER A 81 13.95 12.38 -77.71
CA SER A 81 13.72 10.94 -77.43
C SER A 81 13.56 10.45 -75.97
N ALA A 82 13.50 11.33 -74.98
CA ALA A 82 13.70 11.06 -73.54
C ALA A 82 15.11 10.48 -73.20
N PRO A 83 15.53 10.47 -71.92
CA PRO A 83 16.72 9.75 -71.46
C PRO A 83 16.47 8.25 -71.33
N ILE A 84 17.51 7.46 -71.57
CA ILE A 84 17.54 6.04 -71.21
C ILE A 84 17.93 5.93 -69.73
N ARG A 85 17.07 5.29 -68.93
CA ARG A 85 17.29 5.05 -67.49
C ARG A 85 17.80 3.63 -67.24
N VAL A 86 18.82 3.47 -66.41
CA VAL A 86 19.26 2.17 -65.87
C VAL A 86 19.35 2.27 -64.34
N PRO A 87 18.35 1.75 -63.60
CA PRO A 87 18.39 1.69 -62.14
C PRO A 87 19.41 0.66 -61.66
N PHE A 88 20.04 0.92 -60.51
CA PHE A 88 20.98 0.01 -59.86
C PHE A 88 20.66 -0.17 -58.37
N HIS A 89 21.17 -1.25 -57.77
CA HIS A 89 20.93 -1.65 -56.37
C HIS A 89 22.23 -2.00 -55.62
N PHE A 90 23.34 -1.39 -56.01
CA PHE A 90 24.69 -1.66 -55.52
C PHE A 90 25.48 -0.36 -55.40
N LYS A 91 26.53 -0.33 -54.57
CA LYS A 91 27.37 0.87 -54.43
C LYS A 91 27.98 1.24 -55.79
N TRP A 92 27.67 2.44 -56.30
CA TRP A 92 28.17 2.90 -57.60
C TRP A 92 29.72 2.90 -57.60
N PRO A 93 30.38 2.23 -58.56
CA PRO A 93 31.83 2.00 -58.52
C PRO A 93 32.66 3.18 -59.01
N GLY A 94 32.04 4.29 -59.43
CA GLY A 94 32.69 5.45 -60.03
C GLY A 94 33.33 5.21 -61.41
N THR A 95 33.61 3.95 -61.80
CA THR A 95 34.19 3.56 -63.08
C THR A 95 33.44 2.38 -63.69
N PHE A 96 33.21 2.45 -65.00
CA PHE A 96 32.36 1.51 -65.73
C PHE A 96 32.76 1.41 -67.20
N SER A 97 32.36 0.33 -67.86
CA SER A 97 32.38 0.25 -69.32
C SER A 97 30.97 0.56 -69.84
N LEU A 98 30.90 1.49 -70.78
CA LEU A 98 29.70 1.93 -71.47
C LEU A 98 29.77 1.43 -72.91
N ILE A 99 28.80 0.61 -73.30
CA ILE A 99 28.57 0.23 -74.69
C ILE A 99 27.26 0.89 -75.14
N ILE A 100 27.29 1.63 -76.25
CA ILE A 100 26.10 2.22 -76.90
C ILE A 100 26.03 1.67 -78.31
N GLU A 101 24.88 1.12 -78.68
CA GLU A 101 24.63 0.56 -80.00
C GLU A 101 23.47 1.26 -80.67
N ALA A 102 23.69 1.69 -81.91
CA ALA A 102 22.67 2.21 -82.80
C ALA A 102 22.13 1.06 -83.68
N TRP A 103 20.85 0.73 -83.55
CA TRP A 103 20.21 -0.37 -84.24
C TRP A 103 19.12 0.12 -85.20
N ASN A 104 19.15 -0.37 -86.44
CA ASN A 104 18.12 -0.13 -87.45
C ASN A 104 16.87 -0.97 -87.12
N ALA A 105 15.69 -0.36 -87.10
CA ALA A 105 14.44 -1.08 -86.84
C ALA A 105 13.69 -1.37 -88.14
N GLU A 106 13.38 -2.64 -88.39
CA GLU A 106 12.59 -3.07 -89.55
C GLU A 106 11.10 -2.69 -89.43
N SER A 107 10.62 -2.45 -88.21
CA SER A 107 9.25 -2.07 -87.87
C SER A 107 9.24 -1.08 -86.69
N PRO A 108 8.32 -0.09 -86.64
CA PRO A 108 8.20 0.85 -85.53
C PRO A 108 7.80 0.21 -84.18
N THR A 109 7.52 -1.10 -84.13
CA THR A 109 7.12 -1.83 -82.92
C THR A 109 8.00 -3.04 -82.58
N GLU A 110 9.04 -3.36 -83.37
CA GLU A 110 9.84 -4.58 -83.19
C GLU A 110 11.34 -4.27 -83.05
N TYR A 111 11.94 -4.76 -81.97
CA TYR A 111 13.38 -4.68 -81.72
C TYR A 111 14.08 -5.87 -82.40
N THR A 112 14.88 -5.62 -83.43
CA THR A 112 15.54 -6.67 -84.22
C THR A 112 16.99 -6.88 -83.80
N ASP A 113 17.27 -7.92 -83.01
CA ASP A 113 18.63 -8.34 -82.59
C ASP A 113 19.46 -9.03 -83.71
N ASN A 114 19.05 -8.86 -84.98
CA ASN A 114 19.79 -9.38 -86.15
C ASN A 114 21.06 -8.54 -86.37
N GLN A 115 22.25 -9.15 -86.23
CA GLN A 115 23.54 -8.44 -86.33
C GLN A 115 23.72 -7.60 -87.61
N ASN A 116 23.03 -7.93 -88.72
CA ASN A 116 23.04 -7.14 -89.95
C ASN A 116 22.37 -5.76 -89.82
N ASN A 117 21.63 -5.51 -88.74
CA ASN A 117 20.91 -4.26 -88.47
C ASN A 117 21.65 -3.34 -87.49
N LEU A 118 22.83 -3.74 -86.98
CA LEU A 118 23.71 -2.88 -86.19
C LEU A 118 24.33 -1.80 -87.09
N VAL A 119 24.05 -0.52 -86.79
CA VAL A 119 24.47 0.65 -87.58
C VAL A 119 25.79 1.23 -87.05
N SER A 120 25.96 1.26 -85.73
CA SER A 120 27.18 1.75 -85.08
C SER A 120 27.26 1.22 -83.65
N ARG A 121 28.48 1.07 -83.13
CA ARG A 121 28.77 0.61 -81.78
C ARG A 121 29.91 1.42 -81.19
N LEU A 122 29.61 2.15 -80.11
CA LEU A 122 30.59 2.69 -79.18
C LEU A 122 30.84 1.67 -78.08
N ALA A 123 32.10 1.41 -77.74
CA ALA A 123 32.50 0.77 -76.49
C ALA A 123 33.59 1.64 -75.85
N THR A 124 33.36 2.13 -74.63
CA THR A 124 34.26 3.10 -73.97
C THR A 124 34.28 2.94 -72.45
N ARG A 125 35.45 3.17 -71.84
CA ARG A 125 35.61 3.19 -70.38
C ARG A 125 35.44 4.62 -69.89
N ARG A 126 34.61 4.81 -68.88
CA ARG A 126 34.32 6.12 -68.30
C ARG A 126 34.48 6.10 -66.78
N ARG A 127 34.79 7.28 -66.23
CA ARG A 127 34.74 7.59 -64.80
C ARG A 127 33.70 8.69 -64.62
N LEU A 128 32.84 8.54 -63.63
CA LEU A 128 31.71 9.43 -63.35
C LEU A 128 31.46 9.42 -61.84
N ALA A 129 31.58 10.57 -61.21
CA ALA A 129 31.10 10.79 -59.85
C ALA A 129 29.57 10.99 -59.87
N ILE A 130 28.93 10.86 -58.72
CA ILE A 130 27.50 11.14 -58.57
C ILE A 130 27.25 12.65 -58.67
N GLY A 131 26.15 13.03 -59.32
CA GLY A 131 25.71 14.41 -59.44
C GLY A 131 24.55 14.59 -60.42
N GLU A 132 23.85 15.72 -60.29
CA GLU A 132 22.81 16.14 -61.25
C GLU A 132 23.40 16.71 -62.55
N ASP A 133 24.70 17.06 -62.56
CA ASP A 133 25.41 17.61 -63.71
C ASP A 133 25.62 16.60 -64.84
N TRP A 134 25.16 16.97 -66.04
CA TRP A 134 25.26 16.14 -67.25
C TRP A 134 26.66 16.18 -67.86
N SER A 135 27.38 15.05 -67.79
CA SER A 135 28.62 14.84 -68.54
C SER A 135 28.31 14.65 -70.02
N GLN A 136 28.67 15.61 -70.88
CA GLN A 136 28.48 15.53 -72.33
C GLN A 136 29.72 14.97 -73.04
N ASP A 137 29.52 14.12 -74.05
CA ASP A 137 30.58 13.49 -74.83
C ASP A 137 30.18 13.33 -76.33
N VAL A 138 31.17 13.15 -77.19
CA VAL A 138 31.00 12.96 -78.64
C VAL A 138 31.88 11.80 -79.11
N HIS A 139 31.26 10.78 -79.70
CA HIS A 139 31.99 9.68 -80.32
C HIS A 139 31.98 9.78 -81.84
N PHE A 140 33.16 9.66 -82.44
CA PHE A 140 33.37 9.49 -83.87
C PHE A 140 33.79 8.05 -84.15
N GLY A 141 32.90 7.27 -84.76
CA GLY A 141 33.20 5.98 -85.38
C GLY A 141 33.53 6.17 -86.87
N GLU A 142 33.96 5.10 -87.55
CA GLU A 142 34.47 5.16 -88.94
C GLU A 142 33.56 5.87 -89.95
N GLN A 143 32.24 5.77 -89.77
CA GLN A 143 31.23 6.42 -90.63
C GLN A 143 30.15 7.17 -89.84
N SER A 144 30.25 7.30 -88.52
CA SER A 144 29.17 7.82 -87.66
C SER A 144 29.62 8.77 -86.56
N GLU A 145 28.85 9.82 -86.32
CA GLU A 145 28.98 10.74 -85.19
C GLU A 145 27.80 10.55 -84.22
N LEU A 146 28.09 10.35 -82.93
CA LEU A 146 27.10 10.22 -81.85
C LEU A 146 27.37 11.28 -80.77
N ARG A 147 26.39 12.15 -80.51
CA ARG A 147 26.42 13.14 -79.42
C ARG A 147 25.46 12.73 -78.32
N TYR A 148 25.98 12.59 -77.10
CA TYR A 148 25.24 12.09 -75.97
C TYR A 148 25.71 12.78 -74.67
N SER A 149 24.88 12.74 -73.65
CA SER A 149 25.25 13.11 -72.28
C SER A 149 24.76 12.06 -71.31
N TYR A 150 25.43 11.93 -70.18
CA TYR A 150 25.06 11.00 -69.12
C TYR A 150 25.36 11.57 -67.75
N HIS A 151 24.63 11.12 -66.74
CA HIS A 151 24.92 11.39 -65.33
C HIS A 151 24.41 10.24 -64.46
N VAL A 152 24.69 10.30 -63.17
CA VAL A 152 24.26 9.28 -62.20
C VAL A 152 23.92 9.96 -60.88
N PHE A 153 22.72 9.69 -60.37
CA PHE A 153 22.20 10.29 -59.14
C PHE A 153 21.57 9.21 -58.25
N CYS A 154 21.42 9.53 -56.97
CA CYS A 154 20.81 8.63 -56.00
C CYS A 154 19.29 8.79 -55.96
N ASP A 155 18.60 7.70 -55.65
CA ASP A 155 17.16 7.74 -55.40
C ASP A 155 16.84 8.35 -54.03
N GLU A 156 15.57 8.68 -53.79
CA GLU A 156 15.10 9.28 -52.54
C GLU A 156 15.60 8.46 -51.32
N TYR A 157 16.18 9.16 -50.34
CA TYR A 157 16.79 8.60 -49.11
C TYR A 157 18.13 7.85 -49.28
N TYR A 158 18.76 7.85 -50.45
CA TYR A 158 20.12 7.32 -50.66
C TYR A 158 21.16 8.43 -50.83
N PHE A 159 22.32 8.27 -50.18
CA PHE A 159 23.36 9.30 -50.08
C PHE A 159 24.78 8.75 -50.30
N GLY A 160 25.76 9.67 -50.28
CA GLY A 160 27.20 9.41 -50.38
C GLY A 160 27.70 9.10 -51.80
N ASP A 161 29.02 9.13 -51.99
CA ASP A 161 29.77 8.95 -53.26
C ASP A 161 29.50 7.65 -54.04
N GLY A 162 28.62 6.77 -53.53
CA GLY A 162 28.18 5.58 -54.23
C GLY A 162 26.70 5.22 -54.08
N CYS A 163 25.84 6.12 -53.58
CA CYS A 163 24.45 5.83 -53.22
C CYS A 163 24.28 4.62 -52.29
N ALA A 164 25.23 4.38 -51.39
CA ALA A 164 25.23 3.19 -50.53
C ALA A 164 24.53 3.42 -49.20
N ASP A 165 24.40 4.68 -48.80
CA ASP A 165 24.15 5.09 -47.43
C ASP A 165 22.69 5.55 -47.32
N TYR A 166 21.84 4.72 -46.72
CA TYR A 166 20.39 4.93 -46.67
C TYR A 166 19.95 5.65 -45.38
N CYS A 167 19.33 6.82 -45.53
CA CYS A 167 18.76 7.59 -44.43
C CYS A 167 17.39 8.16 -44.79
N ARG A 168 16.35 7.69 -44.11
CA ARG A 168 15.01 8.27 -44.15
C ARG A 168 14.66 8.86 -42.78
N PRO A 169 14.30 10.16 -42.68
CA PRO A 169 13.89 10.80 -41.43
C PRO A 169 12.74 10.06 -40.73
N ARG A 170 12.75 10.08 -39.40
CA ARG A 170 11.85 9.29 -38.56
C ARG A 170 11.57 9.99 -37.23
N ASP A 171 10.33 9.86 -36.77
CA ASP A 171 9.89 10.23 -35.42
C ASP A 171 8.89 9.16 -34.93
N ASP A 172 9.41 7.95 -34.64
CA ASP A 172 8.62 6.81 -34.16
C ASP A 172 9.43 5.93 -33.20
N THR A 173 8.84 4.87 -32.64
CA THR A 173 9.46 4.00 -31.63
C THR A 173 10.74 3.28 -32.07
N LEU A 174 11.12 3.36 -33.35
CA LEU A 174 12.36 2.83 -33.92
C LEU A 174 13.45 3.91 -34.10
N GLY A 175 13.19 5.17 -33.77
CA GLY A 175 14.18 6.25 -33.79
C GLY A 175 13.59 7.64 -34.04
N HIS A 176 14.26 8.66 -33.50
CA HIS A 176 13.88 10.07 -33.54
C HIS A 176 15.00 10.89 -34.17
N TYR A 177 15.04 11.00 -35.51
CA TYR A 177 16.14 11.60 -36.26
C TYR A 177 15.75 12.20 -37.62
N THR A 178 16.51 13.20 -38.05
CA THR A 178 16.58 13.70 -39.43
C THR A 178 17.85 13.17 -40.13
N CYS A 179 18.00 13.48 -41.41
CA CYS A 179 19.18 13.16 -42.22
C CYS A 179 19.87 14.46 -42.67
N ASP A 180 21.20 14.46 -42.73
CA ASP A 180 21.99 15.55 -43.34
C ASP A 180 22.23 15.32 -44.84
N GLU A 181 23.03 16.18 -45.47
CA GLU A 181 23.32 16.14 -46.91
C GLU A 181 24.22 14.93 -47.29
N GLU A 182 24.97 14.40 -46.33
CA GLU A 182 25.81 13.20 -46.45
C GLU A 182 25.06 11.89 -46.12
N GLY A 183 23.87 11.96 -45.51
CA GLY A 183 23.04 10.81 -45.13
C GLY A 183 23.31 10.24 -43.73
N ASN A 184 24.01 10.97 -42.85
CA ASN A 184 24.10 10.61 -41.44
C ASN A 184 22.78 10.91 -40.71
N ARG A 185 22.57 10.27 -39.55
CA ARG A 185 21.38 10.49 -38.71
C ARG A 185 21.68 11.58 -37.68
N ILE A 186 21.00 12.72 -37.79
CA ILE A 186 21.00 13.76 -36.76
C ILE A 186 19.84 13.47 -35.81
N CYS A 187 20.15 13.13 -34.55
CA CYS A 187 19.12 12.89 -33.53
C CYS A 187 18.33 14.17 -33.24
N LEU A 188 17.02 14.02 -33.05
CA LEU A 188 16.17 15.09 -32.54
C LEU A 188 16.56 15.45 -31.10
N GLU A 189 16.23 16.67 -30.68
CA GLU A 189 16.58 17.17 -29.34
C GLU A 189 16.10 16.21 -28.25
N GLY A 190 17.03 15.86 -27.34
CA GLY A 190 16.75 14.89 -26.27
C GLY A 190 16.92 13.43 -26.63
N TRP A 191 17.41 13.08 -27.83
CA TRP A 191 17.67 11.68 -28.25
C TRP A 191 19.13 11.41 -28.61
N LYS A 192 19.58 10.16 -28.46
CA LYS A 192 20.96 9.72 -28.70
C LYS A 192 21.05 8.26 -29.20
N GLY A 193 22.28 7.82 -29.49
CA GLY A 193 22.61 6.47 -29.97
C GLY A 193 22.49 6.33 -31.49
N ASN A 194 23.00 5.23 -32.05
CA ASN A 194 23.20 5.04 -33.50
C ASN A 194 21.92 5.04 -34.36
N TYR A 195 20.76 4.98 -33.71
CA TYR A 195 19.42 5.06 -34.31
C TYR A 195 18.54 6.13 -33.65
N CYS A 196 19.12 6.96 -32.77
CA CYS A 196 18.42 8.03 -32.04
C CYS A 196 17.15 7.54 -31.31
N SER A 197 17.25 6.34 -30.71
CA SER A 197 16.16 5.64 -30.02
C SER A 197 16.38 5.55 -28.50
N GLU A 198 17.50 6.06 -27.99
CA GLU A 198 17.75 6.20 -26.56
C GLU A 198 17.43 7.65 -26.12
N PRO A 199 16.59 7.87 -25.11
CA PRO A 199 16.37 9.21 -24.57
C PRO A 199 17.58 9.71 -23.78
N ILE A 200 17.79 11.01 -23.80
CA ILE A 200 18.73 11.75 -22.95
C ILE A 200 17.97 12.11 -21.67
N CYS A 201 18.39 11.54 -20.54
CA CYS A 201 17.77 11.78 -19.24
C CYS A 201 18.08 13.20 -18.72
N SER A 202 17.38 13.63 -17.64
CA SER A 202 17.73 14.86 -16.93
C SER A 202 19.22 14.90 -16.56
N ALA A 203 19.85 16.07 -16.66
CA ALA A 203 21.30 16.24 -16.42
C ALA A 203 21.73 15.89 -14.98
N GLU A 204 20.81 15.92 -14.01
CA GLU A 204 21.08 15.49 -12.62
C GLU A 204 20.79 13.99 -12.38
N CYS A 205 20.27 13.26 -13.38
CA CYS A 205 19.85 11.87 -13.22
C CYS A 205 21.06 10.93 -13.06
N SER A 206 21.08 10.14 -11.99
CA SER A 206 22.18 9.22 -11.68
C SER A 206 22.39 8.16 -12.76
N GLU A 207 23.55 8.15 -13.42
CA GLU A 207 23.89 7.15 -14.44
C GLU A 207 23.80 5.69 -13.93
N ARG A 208 24.08 5.48 -12.63
CA ARG A 208 24.06 4.15 -12.00
C ARG A 208 22.73 3.78 -11.35
N HIS A 209 21.91 4.76 -10.97
CA HIS A 209 20.75 4.54 -10.11
C HIS A 209 19.43 5.04 -10.70
N GLY A 210 19.48 5.86 -11.75
CA GLY A 210 18.37 6.23 -12.61
C GLY A 210 18.39 5.52 -13.97
N TYR A 211 17.36 5.84 -14.75
CA TYR A 211 17.22 5.66 -16.20
C TYR A 211 16.09 6.62 -16.66
N CYS A 212 15.77 6.65 -17.95
CA CYS A 212 14.63 7.42 -18.45
C CYS A 212 13.95 6.69 -19.61
N GLU A 213 12.63 6.87 -19.72
CA GLU A 213 11.80 6.32 -20.82
C GLU A 213 11.43 7.41 -21.85
N ALA A 214 11.60 8.67 -21.49
CA ALA A 214 11.40 9.85 -22.33
C ALA A 214 12.48 10.91 -22.03
N PRO A 215 12.81 11.80 -23.00
CA PRO A 215 13.81 12.85 -22.81
C PRO A 215 13.53 13.75 -21.60
N GLY A 216 14.59 14.17 -20.90
CA GLY A 216 14.50 15.02 -19.70
C GLY A 216 13.92 14.32 -18.46
N GLY A 217 13.42 13.09 -18.57
CA GLY A 217 12.95 12.30 -17.43
C GLY A 217 14.07 11.79 -16.53
N CYS A 218 13.71 11.36 -15.32
CA CYS A 218 14.53 10.52 -14.46
C CYS A 218 13.64 9.57 -13.66
N THR A 219 13.87 8.27 -13.81
CA THR A 219 13.12 7.18 -13.16
C THR A 219 14.09 6.32 -12.37
N CYS A 220 13.82 6.13 -11.07
CA CYS A 220 14.77 5.47 -10.18
C CYS A 220 14.69 3.94 -10.25
N ARG A 221 15.86 3.29 -10.16
CA ARG A 221 15.97 1.83 -10.01
C ARG A 221 15.51 1.43 -8.61
N MET A 222 15.01 0.20 -8.48
CA MET A 222 14.51 -0.36 -7.22
C MET A 222 15.46 -0.09 -6.05
N GLY A 223 14.98 0.60 -5.03
CA GLY A 223 15.75 0.96 -3.83
C GLY A 223 16.38 2.36 -3.85
N TRP A 224 16.19 3.15 -4.92
CA TRP A 224 16.63 4.55 -5.01
C TRP A 224 15.43 5.50 -5.19
N GLN A 225 15.59 6.75 -4.76
CA GLN A 225 14.58 7.80 -4.74
C GLN A 225 15.21 9.20 -4.93
N GLY A 226 14.40 10.25 -4.81
CA GLY A 226 14.81 11.64 -5.05
C GLY A 226 14.82 12.01 -6.54
N PRO A 227 14.82 13.31 -6.89
CA PRO A 227 14.71 13.77 -8.29
C PRO A 227 15.91 13.35 -9.17
N SER A 228 17.06 13.13 -8.55
CA SER A 228 18.30 12.69 -9.19
C SER A 228 18.55 11.17 -9.08
N CYS A 229 17.69 10.43 -8.38
CA CYS A 229 17.86 9.02 -8.03
C CYS A 229 19.15 8.68 -7.25
N ASN A 230 19.77 9.65 -6.57
CA ASN A 230 20.97 9.45 -5.74
C ASN A 230 20.68 9.26 -4.25
N GLU A 231 19.42 9.35 -3.82
CA GLU A 231 19.01 9.02 -2.44
C GLU A 231 18.63 7.54 -2.33
N CYS A 232 19.05 6.86 -1.27
CA CYS A 232 18.63 5.50 -0.98
C CYS A 232 17.22 5.45 -0.34
N VAL A 233 16.45 4.43 -0.68
CA VAL A 233 15.20 4.09 0.03
C VAL A 233 15.58 3.30 1.29
N ARG A 234 15.14 3.78 2.46
CA ARG A 234 15.34 3.10 3.76
C ARG A 234 14.55 1.78 3.83
N TYR A 235 14.91 0.89 4.75
CA TYR A 235 14.14 -0.35 4.96
C TYR A 235 12.65 -0.04 5.27
N PRO A 236 11.66 -0.77 4.73
CA PRO A 236 10.25 -0.51 5.00
C PRO A 236 9.94 -0.59 6.50
N GLY A 237 9.38 0.48 7.07
CA GLY A 237 9.14 0.61 8.51
C GLY A 237 10.24 1.33 9.29
N CYS A 238 11.35 1.72 8.66
CA CYS A 238 12.44 2.47 9.30
C CYS A 238 11.96 3.86 9.81
N LEU A 239 11.84 4.02 11.13
CA LEU A 239 11.46 5.26 11.79
C LEU A 239 12.67 6.19 11.92
N HIS A 240 13.47 6.03 12.99
CA HIS A 240 14.54 6.95 13.38
C HIS A 240 15.93 6.48 12.89
N GLY A 241 16.01 6.12 11.61
CA GLY A 241 17.24 5.66 10.96
C GLY A 241 17.50 6.29 9.59
N THR A 242 18.73 6.19 9.12
CA THR A 242 19.19 6.63 7.79
C THR A 242 19.58 5.44 6.91
N CYS A 243 20.08 5.67 5.70
CA CYS A 243 20.66 4.63 4.85
C CYS A 243 21.91 5.18 4.13
N SER A 244 22.77 4.28 3.68
CA SER A 244 23.88 4.58 2.76
C SER A 244 23.86 3.67 1.51
N GLN A 245 23.12 2.57 1.59
CA GLN A 245 22.71 1.72 0.47
C GLN A 245 21.20 1.44 0.62
N PRO A 246 20.51 1.06 -0.47
CA PRO A 246 19.10 0.67 -0.40
C PRO A 246 18.79 -0.36 0.68
N TRP A 247 17.62 -0.22 1.31
CA TRP A 247 17.10 -1.13 2.32
C TRP A 247 17.94 -1.23 3.61
N GLN A 248 18.75 -0.21 3.91
CA GLN A 248 19.35 -0.04 5.24
C GLN A 248 18.44 0.74 6.19
N CYS A 249 18.63 0.54 7.49
CA CYS A 249 18.05 1.35 8.55
C CYS A 249 19.11 1.55 9.64
N ASN A 250 19.98 2.54 9.45
CA ASN A 250 21.10 2.85 10.33
C ASN A 250 20.60 3.81 11.41
N CYS A 251 20.40 3.34 12.64
CA CYS A 251 19.72 4.13 13.67
C CYS A 251 20.47 5.41 14.06
N GLN A 252 19.68 6.45 14.33
CA GLN A 252 20.14 7.70 14.92
C GLN A 252 20.50 7.47 16.40
N GLU A 253 21.32 8.35 16.96
CA GLU A 253 21.74 8.27 18.35
C GLU A 253 20.53 8.26 19.31
N GLY A 254 20.53 7.33 20.26
CA GLY A 254 19.40 7.08 21.16
C GLY A 254 18.34 6.10 20.64
N TRP A 255 18.40 5.65 19.39
CA TRP A 255 17.44 4.69 18.81
C TRP A 255 18.07 3.33 18.50
N GLY A 256 17.26 2.27 18.59
CA GLY A 256 17.67 0.89 18.34
C GLY A 256 16.56 0.03 17.74
N GLY A 257 16.79 -1.29 17.71
CA GLY A 257 15.92 -2.24 17.00
C GLY A 257 16.18 -2.29 15.49
N LEU A 258 15.53 -3.24 14.80
CA LEU A 258 15.69 -3.42 13.35
C LEU A 258 15.10 -2.25 12.53
N PHE A 259 14.12 -1.54 13.10
CA PHE A 259 13.38 -0.47 12.44
C PHE A 259 13.72 0.92 13.01
N CYS A 260 14.67 1.02 13.95
CA CYS A 260 14.98 2.24 14.68
C CYS A 260 13.72 2.84 15.34
N ASP A 261 12.98 1.96 16.00
CA ASP A 261 11.68 2.12 16.64
C ASP A 261 11.76 1.99 18.18
N GLN A 262 12.89 1.48 18.69
CA GLN A 262 13.17 1.33 20.12
C GLN A 262 13.88 2.56 20.67
N ASP A 263 13.25 3.30 21.59
CA ASP A 263 13.91 4.39 22.32
C ASP A 263 14.83 3.81 23.42
N LEU A 264 16.14 3.95 23.23
CA LEU A 264 17.16 3.49 24.18
C LEU A 264 17.32 4.47 25.37
N ASN A 265 16.72 5.66 25.28
CA ASN A 265 16.73 6.74 26.26
C ASN A 265 15.36 6.94 26.93
N TYR A 266 14.51 5.91 26.92
CA TYR A 266 13.12 5.96 27.42
C TYR A 266 12.97 6.63 28.80
N CYS A 267 13.82 6.30 29.77
CA CYS A 267 13.79 6.89 31.11
C CYS A 267 13.98 8.41 31.14
N THR A 268 14.83 9.00 30.28
CA THR A 268 15.03 10.46 30.24
C THR A 268 13.89 11.17 29.53
N ASN A 269 13.32 10.52 28.51
CA ASN A 269 12.29 11.08 27.64
C ASN A 269 10.90 11.00 28.28
N HIS A 270 10.56 9.86 28.89
CA HIS A 270 9.20 9.56 29.39
C HIS A 270 9.06 9.58 30.91
N LYS A 271 10.14 9.37 31.68
CA LYS A 271 10.15 9.34 33.16
C LYS A 271 8.99 8.51 33.77
N PRO A 272 8.85 7.21 33.41
CA PRO A 272 7.65 6.42 33.72
C PRO A 272 7.45 6.08 35.21
N CYS A 273 8.52 6.06 36.01
CA CYS A 273 8.44 5.58 37.40
C CYS A 273 7.81 6.60 38.36
N ALA A 274 6.80 6.16 39.11
CA ALA A 274 6.09 6.92 40.13
C ALA A 274 6.84 6.95 41.47
N ASN A 275 6.28 7.68 42.45
CA ASN A 275 6.64 7.64 43.87
C ASN A 275 8.15 7.83 44.18
N GLY A 276 8.86 8.55 43.30
CA GLY A 276 10.28 8.83 43.43
C GLY A 276 11.20 7.62 43.27
N ALA A 277 10.73 6.56 42.59
CA ALA A 277 11.51 5.39 42.20
C ALA A 277 12.56 5.71 41.11
N THR A 278 13.57 4.84 40.96
CA THR A 278 14.68 5.08 40.01
C THR A 278 14.47 4.31 38.70
N CYS A 279 14.34 5.02 37.59
CA CYS A 279 14.24 4.43 36.24
C CYS A 279 15.62 4.05 35.69
N THR A 280 15.76 2.85 35.11
CA THR A 280 16.92 2.46 34.30
C THR A 280 16.51 1.85 32.95
N ASN A 281 17.20 2.23 31.86
CA ASN A 281 16.95 1.69 30.53
C ASN A 281 17.54 0.27 30.40
N THR A 282 16.81 -0.67 29.81
CA THR A 282 17.27 -2.07 29.62
C THR A 282 18.04 -2.30 28.31
N GLY A 283 18.20 -1.26 27.48
CA GLY A 283 18.95 -1.32 26.22
C GLY A 283 18.21 -2.00 25.05
N GLN A 284 16.93 -2.35 25.22
CA GLN A 284 16.11 -3.03 24.21
C GLN A 284 14.78 -2.28 23.93
N GLY A 285 14.79 -0.94 24.00
CA GLY A 285 13.58 -0.11 23.87
C GLY A 285 12.64 -0.17 25.06
N SER A 286 13.16 -0.51 26.25
CA SER A 286 12.38 -0.74 27.47
C SER A 286 13.14 -0.24 28.70
N TYR A 287 12.45 -0.19 29.83
CA TYR A 287 12.91 0.32 31.11
C TYR A 287 12.58 -0.64 32.25
N THR A 288 13.16 -0.40 33.42
CA THR A 288 12.71 -0.97 34.69
C THR A 288 12.73 0.10 35.78
N CYS A 289 11.80 0.00 36.72
CA CYS A 289 11.66 0.92 37.85
C CYS A 289 12.12 0.25 39.14
N ASN A 290 13.22 0.74 39.72
CA ASN A 290 13.67 0.31 41.04
C ASN A 290 12.85 1.06 42.11
N CYS A 291 11.84 0.37 42.64
CA CYS A 291 10.89 0.92 43.61
C CYS A 291 11.53 1.24 44.96
N ARG A 292 10.86 2.14 45.69
CA ARG A 292 11.13 2.36 47.11
C ARG A 292 10.44 1.26 47.93
N PRO A 293 10.93 0.96 49.14
CA PRO A 293 10.17 0.18 50.12
C PRO A 293 8.75 0.76 50.29
N GLY A 294 7.75 -0.11 50.48
CA GLY A 294 6.32 0.25 50.46
C GLY A 294 5.68 0.34 49.06
N PHE A 295 6.46 0.33 47.97
CA PHE A 295 5.91 0.50 46.62
C PHE A 295 6.18 -0.68 45.67
N GLY A 296 5.15 -1.06 44.92
CA GLY A 296 5.15 -2.13 43.94
C GLY A 296 4.42 -1.77 42.64
N GLY A 297 4.22 -2.76 41.78
CA GLY A 297 3.76 -2.55 40.41
C GLY A 297 4.88 -2.23 39.41
N THR A 298 4.55 -2.19 38.12
CA THR A 298 5.50 -2.01 37.01
C THR A 298 6.22 -0.67 37.00
N ASN A 299 5.56 0.38 37.51
CA ASN A 299 6.05 1.75 37.57
C ASN A 299 6.26 2.21 39.02
N CYS A 300 6.18 1.31 40.00
CA CYS A 300 6.13 1.63 41.43
C CYS A 300 4.90 2.49 41.78
N GLU A 301 3.81 2.29 41.05
CA GLU A 301 2.55 3.03 41.12
C GLU A 301 1.58 2.52 42.20
N LEU A 302 1.79 1.29 42.69
CA LEU A 302 1.00 0.69 43.75
C LEU A 302 1.69 0.88 45.11
N GLU A 303 0.91 1.29 46.09
CA GLU A 303 1.26 1.18 47.51
C GLU A 303 1.08 -0.30 47.94
N THR A 304 1.90 -0.80 48.87
CA THR A 304 2.03 -2.23 49.22
C THR A 304 1.40 -2.53 50.58
N ASN A 305 0.07 -2.65 50.60
CA ASN A 305 -0.73 -2.96 51.78
C ASN A 305 -0.15 -4.11 52.64
N GLU A 306 0.55 -3.76 53.72
CA GLU A 306 1.26 -4.73 54.56
C GLU A 306 0.29 -5.58 55.40
N CYS A 307 -0.96 -5.11 55.56
CA CYS A 307 -2.02 -5.85 56.26
C CYS A 307 -2.51 -7.10 55.50
N ASP A 308 -2.26 -7.23 54.19
CA ASP A 308 -2.59 -8.46 53.44
C ASP A 308 -1.87 -9.70 53.99
N SER A 309 -0.70 -9.51 54.60
CA SER A 309 0.05 -10.57 55.31
C SER A 309 -0.63 -11.05 56.62
N ASN A 310 -1.72 -10.39 57.03
CA ASN A 310 -2.46 -10.61 58.29
C ASN A 310 -1.51 -10.63 59.52
N PRO A 311 -0.75 -9.54 59.76
CA PRO A 311 0.30 -9.54 60.78
C PRO A 311 -0.27 -9.53 62.21
N CYS A 312 -1.41 -8.85 62.42
CA CYS A 312 -2.09 -8.76 63.71
C CYS A 312 -2.61 -10.13 64.19
N LYS A 313 -2.54 -10.38 65.50
CA LYS A 313 -2.96 -11.61 66.17
C LYS A 313 -4.10 -11.32 67.15
N ASN A 314 -4.65 -12.39 67.73
CA ASN A 314 -5.69 -12.34 68.78
C ASN A 314 -6.94 -11.51 68.43
N GLY A 315 -7.27 -11.35 67.14
CA GLY A 315 -8.41 -10.56 66.67
C GLY A 315 -8.18 -9.05 66.58
N GLY A 316 -6.93 -8.57 66.65
CA GLY A 316 -6.61 -7.16 66.40
C GLY A 316 -6.87 -6.74 64.96
N SER A 317 -7.45 -5.55 64.78
CA SER A 317 -7.70 -4.97 63.44
C SER A 317 -6.41 -4.37 62.90
N CYS A 318 -6.06 -4.67 61.66
CA CYS A 318 -4.88 -4.09 61.00
C CYS A 318 -5.26 -2.77 60.32
N ASN A 319 -4.41 -1.75 60.46
CA ASN A 319 -4.46 -0.52 59.69
C ASN A 319 -3.12 -0.31 59.00
N ASP A 320 -3.21 -0.02 57.72
CA ASP A 320 -2.12 0.06 56.74
C ASP A 320 -1.46 1.46 56.74
N LEU A 321 -0.16 1.55 56.48
CA LEU A 321 0.65 2.78 56.46
C LEU A 321 1.77 2.66 55.41
N GLU A 322 2.33 3.78 54.92
CA GLU A 322 3.41 3.76 53.92
C GLU A 322 4.66 3.00 54.44
N ASN A 323 4.87 1.77 53.95
CA ASN A 323 5.92 0.84 54.40
C ASN A 323 5.86 0.51 55.92
N ASP A 324 4.68 0.54 56.54
CA ASP A 324 4.48 -0.10 57.85
C ASP A 324 3.01 -0.46 58.13
N TYR A 325 2.74 -1.17 59.22
CA TYR A 325 1.37 -1.44 59.69
C TYR A 325 1.20 -1.18 61.19
N SER A 326 -0.05 -0.92 61.59
CA SER A 326 -0.45 -0.70 62.98
C SER A 326 -1.66 -1.54 63.37
N CYS A 327 -1.50 -2.40 64.38
CA CYS A 327 -2.59 -3.22 64.89
C CYS A 327 -3.35 -2.52 66.01
N THR A 328 -4.67 -2.37 65.85
CA THR A 328 -5.59 -1.94 66.90
C THR A 328 -6.02 -3.16 67.72
N CYS A 329 -5.46 -3.30 68.91
CA CYS A 329 -5.62 -4.49 69.74
C CYS A 329 -6.94 -4.52 70.54
N PRO A 330 -7.57 -5.70 70.74
CA PRO A 330 -8.70 -5.84 71.65
C PRO A 330 -8.27 -5.64 73.10
N GLN A 331 -9.23 -5.37 73.99
CA GLN A 331 -8.93 -5.14 75.41
C GLN A 331 -8.24 -6.36 76.04
N GLY A 332 -7.19 -6.09 76.82
CA GLY A 332 -6.31 -7.11 77.41
C GLY A 332 -5.12 -7.51 76.53
N PHE A 333 -5.07 -7.09 75.26
CA PHE A 333 -3.99 -7.41 74.32
C PHE A 333 -3.14 -6.17 73.96
N TYR A 334 -1.82 -6.37 73.84
CA TYR A 334 -0.81 -5.33 73.60
C TYR A 334 0.33 -5.86 72.70
N GLY A 335 1.28 -4.99 72.35
CA GLY A 335 2.37 -5.30 71.40
C GLY A 335 2.05 -4.85 69.98
N LYS A 336 3.04 -4.83 69.07
CA LYS A 336 2.83 -4.30 67.70
C LYS A 336 1.83 -5.14 66.91
N ASN A 337 1.75 -6.44 67.21
CA ASN A 337 0.92 -7.43 66.54
C ASN A 337 -0.17 -7.98 67.48
N CYS A 338 -0.43 -7.31 68.61
CA CYS A 338 -1.37 -7.73 69.66
C CYS A 338 -1.03 -9.08 70.31
N GLU A 339 0.27 -9.41 70.37
CA GLU A 339 0.83 -10.67 70.83
C GLU A 339 0.92 -10.83 72.36
N ILE A 340 0.87 -9.74 73.13
CA ILE A 340 1.04 -9.72 74.59
C ILE A 340 -0.33 -9.74 75.27
N ILE A 341 -0.53 -10.56 76.31
CA ILE A 341 -1.75 -10.63 77.13
C ILE A 341 -1.45 -10.08 78.53
N ALA A 342 -2.26 -9.13 79.04
CA ALA A 342 -1.84 -8.32 80.21
C ALA A 342 -2.92 -7.97 81.25
N MET A 343 -4.11 -8.59 81.25
CA MET A 343 -5.12 -8.39 82.31
C MET A 343 -5.84 -9.70 82.69
N THR A 344 -6.07 -9.88 83.99
CA THR A 344 -6.68 -11.08 84.61
C THR A 344 -7.84 -10.69 85.53
N CYS A 345 -8.56 -11.66 86.11
CA CYS A 345 -9.56 -11.35 87.14
C CYS A 345 -8.94 -10.94 88.49
N ALA A 346 -7.64 -11.19 88.72
CA ALA A 346 -6.95 -10.74 89.94
C ALA A 346 -6.82 -9.21 90.01
N ASP A 347 -6.82 -8.52 88.85
CA ASP A 347 -6.70 -7.08 88.73
C ASP A 347 -8.01 -6.31 89.03
N GLY A 348 -9.10 -7.04 89.35
CA GLY A 348 -10.41 -6.49 89.71
C GLY A 348 -11.11 -5.66 88.62
N PRO A 349 -11.12 -6.05 87.32
CA PRO A 349 -11.54 -5.19 86.22
C PRO A 349 -13.06 -4.89 86.15
N CYS A 350 -13.90 -5.57 86.95
CA CYS A 350 -15.36 -5.45 86.91
C CYS A 350 -15.87 -4.46 87.97
N PHE A 351 -16.38 -3.31 87.53
CA PHE A 351 -16.87 -2.25 88.40
C PHE A 351 -18.28 -2.54 88.95
N ASN A 352 -18.73 -1.70 89.90
CA ASN A 352 -20.10 -1.67 90.42
C ASN A 352 -20.64 -3.01 90.97
N GLY A 353 -19.76 -3.92 91.40
CA GLY A 353 -20.13 -5.26 91.89
C GLY A 353 -20.34 -6.31 90.79
N GLY A 354 -19.84 -6.08 89.57
CA GLY A 354 -19.79 -7.09 88.52
C GLY A 354 -18.91 -8.30 88.92
N THR A 355 -19.36 -9.51 88.57
CA THR A 355 -18.60 -10.74 88.85
C THR A 355 -17.66 -11.04 87.70
N CYS A 356 -16.35 -11.08 87.96
CA CYS A 356 -15.33 -11.44 86.97
C CYS A 356 -15.29 -12.96 86.73
N VAL A 357 -15.08 -13.36 85.47
CA VAL A 357 -14.87 -14.75 85.04
C VAL A 357 -13.74 -14.77 84.02
N GLU A 358 -12.75 -15.65 84.18
CA GLU A 358 -11.63 -15.78 83.24
C GLU A 358 -12.01 -16.66 82.04
N THR A 359 -11.51 -16.30 80.84
CA THR A 359 -11.78 -17.04 79.60
C THR A 359 -10.67 -18.03 79.29
N MET A 360 -11.03 -19.25 78.85
CA MET A 360 -10.08 -20.34 78.59
C MET A 360 -9.05 -20.08 77.46
N THR A 361 -9.21 -18.98 76.73
CA THR A 361 -8.28 -18.46 75.70
C THR A 361 -7.28 -17.44 76.25
N GLY A 362 -7.30 -17.16 77.55
CA GLY A 362 -6.75 -15.94 78.15
C GLY A 362 -7.77 -14.79 78.14
N GLY A 363 -7.56 -13.80 78.99
CA GLY A 363 -8.47 -12.66 79.20
C GLY A 363 -9.59 -12.94 80.23
N TYR A 364 -10.51 -11.98 80.35
CA TYR A 364 -11.62 -11.99 81.31
C TYR A 364 -12.94 -11.51 80.68
N THR A 365 -14.05 -11.76 81.38
CA THR A 365 -15.37 -11.20 81.09
C THR A 365 -16.13 -10.89 82.39
N CYS A 366 -16.95 -9.83 82.39
CA CYS A 366 -17.71 -9.41 83.57
C CYS A 366 -19.20 -9.73 83.44
N ARG A 367 -19.80 -10.27 84.50
CA ARG A 367 -21.25 -10.46 84.64
C ARG A 367 -21.84 -9.36 85.51
N CYS A 368 -22.64 -8.48 84.91
CA CYS A 368 -23.08 -7.25 85.55
C CYS A 368 -24.36 -7.40 86.39
N PRO A 369 -24.54 -6.61 87.48
CA PRO A 369 -25.79 -6.55 88.22
C PRO A 369 -26.93 -5.94 87.38
N PRO A 370 -28.22 -6.19 87.71
CA PRO A 370 -29.37 -5.78 86.89
C PRO A 370 -29.54 -4.27 86.61
N SER A 371 -28.80 -3.42 87.32
CA SER A 371 -28.83 -1.96 87.18
C SER A 371 -27.62 -1.40 86.41
N TYR A 372 -26.75 -2.25 85.88
CA TYR A 372 -25.49 -1.87 85.21
C TYR A 372 -25.25 -2.64 83.91
N THR A 373 -24.45 -2.06 83.03
CA THR A 373 -24.11 -2.53 81.68
C THR A 373 -22.74 -2.02 81.26
N GLY A 374 -22.30 -2.36 80.05
CA GLY A 374 -20.91 -2.18 79.58
C GLY A 374 -20.03 -3.38 79.91
N SER A 375 -18.94 -3.55 79.16
CA SER A 375 -18.07 -4.74 79.23
C SER A 375 -17.49 -4.99 80.63
N ASN A 376 -17.29 -3.92 81.40
CA ASN A 376 -16.73 -3.94 82.74
C ASN A 376 -17.75 -3.47 83.78
N CYS A 377 -19.05 -3.51 83.43
CA CYS A 377 -20.17 -3.08 84.27
C CYS A 377 -20.09 -1.61 84.71
N GLU A 378 -19.39 -0.79 83.94
CA GLU A 378 -19.01 0.58 84.28
C GLU A 378 -20.14 1.60 84.09
N LYS A 379 -21.17 1.26 83.30
CA LYS A 379 -22.31 2.13 82.98
C LYS A 379 -23.56 1.73 83.74
N LYS A 380 -24.34 2.70 84.24
CA LYS A 380 -25.69 2.43 84.74
C LYS A 380 -26.61 2.04 83.58
N LEU A 381 -27.52 1.09 83.80
CA LEU A 381 -28.52 0.70 82.80
C LEU A 381 -29.54 1.84 82.60
N ASP A 382 -29.61 2.34 81.37
CA ASP A 382 -30.66 3.22 80.85
C ASP A 382 -31.60 2.40 79.95
N ARG A 383 -32.91 2.46 80.21
CA ARG A 383 -33.90 1.69 79.43
C ARG A 383 -34.36 2.40 78.16
N CYS A 384 -34.07 3.69 78.01
CA CYS A 384 -34.34 4.44 76.78
C CYS A 384 -33.28 4.22 75.68
N SER A 385 -32.11 3.69 76.02
CA SER A 385 -31.02 3.35 75.08
C SER A 385 -31.48 2.54 73.85
N ASN A 386 -32.42 1.62 74.01
CA ASN A 386 -32.96 0.79 72.92
C ASN A 386 -34.07 1.49 72.09
N ARG A 387 -34.30 2.79 72.30
CA ARG A 387 -35.29 3.63 71.59
C ARG A 387 -36.69 3.00 71.50
N PRO A 388 -37.32 2.63 72.64
CA PRO A 388 -38.61 1.92 72.65
C PRO A 388 -39.79 2.76 72.13
N CYS A 389 -39.64 4.08 72.08
CA CYS A 389 -40.63 5.01 71.53
C CYS A 389 -40.40 5.18 70.02
N LEU A 390 -41.41 4.83 69.23
CA LEU A 390 -41.38 4.91 67.77
C LEU A 390 -41.72 6.33 67.28
N ASN A 391 -41.60 6.54 65.96
CA ASN A 391 -42.11 7.74 65.27
C ASN A 391 -41.63 9.09 65.85
N GLY A 392 -40.40 9.13 66.37
CA GLY A 392 -39.81 10.33 66.97
C GLY A 392 -40.32 10.66 68.38
N GLY A 393 -41.09 9.76 69.01
CA GLY A 393 -41.51 9.90 70.40
C GLY A 393 -40.33 9.97 71.37
N GLU A 394 -40.45 10.84 72.37
CA GLU A 394 -39.43 11.07 73.40
C GLU A 394 -39.57 10.05 74.53
N CYS A 395 -38.47 9.38 74.88
CA CYS A 395 -38.44 8.35 75.91
C CYS A 395 -38.01 8.93 77.26
N LEU A 396 -38.77 8.63 78.31
CA LEU A 396 -38.47 8.99 79.69
C LEU A 396 -38.37 7.70 80.54
N ASP A 397 -37.18 7.39 81.07
CA ASP A 397 -36.97 6.29 82.02
C ASP A 397 -37.39 6.77 83.43
N LEU A 398 -38.49 6.22 83.95
CA LEU A 398 -39.05 6.52 85.27
C LEU A 398 -38.53 5.55 86.36
N GLY A 399 -37.37 4.93 86.13
CA GLY A 399 -36.63 4.11 87.09
C GLY A 399 -37.13 2.67 87.23
N GLN A 400 -38.43 2.43 87.09
CA GLN A 400 -39.06 1.10 87.04
C GLN A 400 -39.95 0.87 85.81
N SER A 401 -40.30 1.94 85.08
CA SER A 401 -41.09 1.90 83.84
C SER A 401 -40.57 2.94 82.85
N ILE A 402 -40.98 2.84 81.60
CA ILE A 402 -40.75 3.87 80.57
C ILE A 402 -42.06 4.60 80.26
N LEU A 403 -41.95 5.87 79.86
CA LEU A 403 -43.06 6.64 79.30
C LEU A 403 -42.62 7.25 77.97
N CYS A 404 -43.40 7.06 76.92
CA CYS A 404 -43.21 7.69 75.62
C CYS A 404 -44.09 8.93 75.49
N ARG A 405 -43.49 10.10 75.28
CA ARG A 405 -44.19 11.33 74.88
C ARG A 405 -44.21 11.41 73.36
N CYS A 406 -45.39 11.25 72.77
CA CYS A 406 -45.55 11.19 71.32
C CYS A 406 -45.49 12.57 70.65
N GLN A 407 -45.00 12.59 69.41
CA GLN A 407 -45.10 13.75 68.54
C GLN A 407 -46.54 13.90 68.04
N ALA A 408 -46.88 15.11 67.58
CA ALA A 408 -48.16 15.38 66.93
C ALA A 408 -48.36 14.44 65.72
N GLY A 409 -49.59 13.97 65.51
CA GLY A 409 -49.91 12.90 64.54
C GLY A 409 -49.79 11.47 65.06
N PHE A 410 -49.15 11.22 66.21
CA PHE A 410 -48.95 9.86 66.74
C PHE A 410 -49.56 9.62 68.13
N THR A 411 -49.99 8.38 68.36
CA THR A 411 -50.60 7.91 69.61
C THR A 411 -50.26 6.44 69.92
N GLY A 412 -50.75 5.92 71.04
CA GLY A 412 -50.41 4.60 71.58
C GLY A 412 -49.20 4.62 72.53
N ALA A 413 -49.06 3.58 73.35
CA ALA A 413 -48.08 3.52 74.44
C ALA A 413 -46.61 3.70 74.02
N ASN A 414 -46.26 3.30 72.79
CA ASN A 414 -44.94 3.48 72.19
C ASN A 414 -44.98 4.43 70.99
N CYS A 415 -46.02 5.28 70.87
CA CYS A 415 -46.26 6.19 69.75
C CYS A 415 -46.39 5.50 68.38
N GLN A 416 -46.83 4.24 68.38
CA GLN A 416 -46.83 3.36 67.23
C GLN A 416 -48.03 3.52 66.27
N VAL A 417 -49.05 4.29 66.65
CA VAL A 417 -50.30 4.46 65.88
C VAL A 417 -50.33 5.85 65.25
N ASN A 418 -50.48 5.93 63.93
CA ASN A 418 -50.78 7.18 63.25
C ASN A 418 -52.24 7.60 63.52
N ILE A 419 -52.49 8.89 63.69
CA ILE A 419 -53.84 9.44 63.81
C ILE A 419 -54.38 9.65 62.40
N ASP A 420 -55.52 9.04 62.07
CA ASP A 420 -56.18 9.16 60.77
C ASP A 420 -56.75 10.58 60.59
N ASP A 421 -56.01 11.44 59.89
CA ASP A 421 -56.40 12.82 59.59
C ASP A 421 -57.57 12.86 58.58
N CYS A 422 -57.76 11.79 57.80
CA CYS A 422 -58.85 11.62 56.84
C CYS A 422 -60.18 11.19 57.49
N ALA A 423 -60.20 10.74 58.74
CA ALA A 423 -61.41 10.34 59.47
C ALA A 423 -62.49 11.44 59.53
N SER A 424 -62.07 12.72 59.42
CA SER A 424 -62.95 13.89 59.35
C SER A 424 -63.62 14.10 57.98
N SER A 425 -63.28 13.30 56.96
CA SER A 425 -63.68 13.45 55.55
C SER A 425 -63.42 14.87 54.98
N PRO A 426 -62.18 15.39 55.04
CA PRO A 426 -61.89 16.78 54.71
C PRO A 426 -61.96 17.11 53.20
N CYS A 427 -61.88 16.11 52.32
CA CYS A 427 -61.85 16.30 50.88
C CYS A 427 -63.25 16.48 50.27
N GLN A 428 -63.46 17.60 49.60
CA GLN A 428 -64.74 17.97 48.99
C GLN A 428 -64.83 17.52 47.53
N ASN A 429 -66.01 17.67 46.91
CA ASN A 429 -66.25 17.43 45.48
C ASN A 429 -65.81 16.03 44.98
N ALA A 430 -66.02 15.01 45.83
CA ALA A 430 -65.61 13.61 45.62
C ALA A 430 -64.10 13.40 45.39
N GLY A 431 -63.24 14.30 45.87
CA GLY A 431 -61.80 14.09 45.93
C GLY A 431 -61.43 13.00 46.94
N THR A 432 -60.48 12.13 46.60
CA THR A 432 -60.02 11.03 47.45
C THR A 432 -59.08 11.55 48.54
N CYS A 433 -59.37 11.26 49.80
CA CYS A 433 -58.48 11.57 50.92
C CYS A 433 -57.37 10.52 51.05
N GLN A 434 -56.15 10.98 51.27
CA GLN A 434 -55.00 10.16 51.66
C GLN A 434 -54.46 10.66 53.01
N ASP A 435 -54.39 9.74 53.96
CA ASP A 435 -53.86 9.96 55.30
C ASP A 435 -52.36 10.32 55.26
N GLY A 436 -51.91 11.08 56.24
CA GLY A 436 -50.54 11.54 56.39
C GLY A 436 -50.17 11.68 57.86
N VAL A 437 -49.13 12.44 58.19
CA VAL A 437 -48.65 12.55 59.59
C VAL A 437 -48.97 13.94 60.11
N ASN A 438 -50.05 14.06 60.88
CA ASN A 438 -50.59 15.35 61.35
C ASN A 438 -50.97 16.29 60.17
N ASP A 439 -51.29 15.71 59.02
CA ASP A 439 -51.80 16.38 57.84
C ASP A 439 -52.39 15.38 56.83
N TYR A 440 -53.32 15.82 55.99
CA TYR A 440 -53.94 15.01 54.92
C TYR A 440 -53.66 15.58 53.52
N THR A 441 -53.74 14.72 52.50
CA THR A 441 -53.68 15.11 51.08
C THR A 441 -54.94 14.70 50.34
N CYS A 442 -55.58 15.64 49.62
CA CYS A 442 -56.73 15.34 48.77
C CYS A 442 -56.33 15.23 47.29
N SER A 443 -56.66 14.10 46.66
CA SER A 443 -56.58 13.92 45.20
C SER A 443 -57.89 14.39 44.56
N CYS A 444 -57.86 15.55 43.89
CA CYS A 444 -59.06 16.19 43.37
C CYS A 444 -59.59 15.60 42.05
N THR A 445 -60.91 15.65 41.88
CA THR A 445 -61.59 15.32 40.63
C THR A 445 -61.36 16.40 39.56
N LEU A 446 -61.45 16.02 38.28
CA LEU A 446 -61.24 16.94 37.15
C LEU A 446 -62.15 18.18 37.26
N GLY A 447 -61.52 19.36 37.22
CA GLY A 447 -62.20 20.66 37.40
C GLY A 447 -62.15 21.25 38.82
N TYR A 448 -61.50 20.57 39.78
CA TYR A 448 -61.30 21.07 41.14
C TYR A 448 -59.83 21.04 41.58
N THR A 449 -59.45 21.97 42.45
CA THR A 449 -58.10 22.17 43.01
C THR A 449 -58.14 22.70 44.45
N GLY A 450 -56.97 22.92 45.05
CA GLY A 450 -56.81 23.34 46.45
C GLY A 450 -56.73 22.14 47.40
N LYS A 451 -56.18 22.36 48.60
CA LYS A 451 -55.82 21.28 49.55
C LYS A 451 -56.99 20.37 49.95
N ASN A 452 -58.22 20.87 49.93
CA ASN A 452 -59.46 20.14 50.21
C ASN A 452 -60.39 20.02 48.98
N CYS A 453 -59.90 20.29 47.77
CA CYS A 453 -60.66 20.25 46.51
C CYS A 453 -61.88 21.18 46.43
N SER A 454 -61.92 22.23 47.25
CA SER A 454 -63.03 23.21 47.29
C SER A 454 -63.00 24.25 46.17
N VAL A 455 -61.85 24.48 45.53
CA VAL A 455 -61.68 25.51 44.49
C VAL A 455 -62.01 24.91 43.12
N ARG A 456 -62.83 25.59 42.32
CA ARG A 456 -63.11 25.20 40.93
C ARG A 456 -62.05 25.79 39.99
N SER A 457 -61.42 24.97 39.15
CA SER A 457 -60.35 25.42 38.24
C SER A 457 -60.86 25.81 36.86
N ASP A 458 -60.40 26.97 36.37
CA ASP A 458 -60.56 27.38 34.97
C ASP A 458 -59.33 26.95 34.16
N ALA A 459 -59.52 26.00 33.25
CA ALA A 459 -58.46 25.46 32.42
C ALA A 459 -57.92 26.46 31.39
N CYS A 460 -58.70 27.46 30.97
CA CYS A 460 -58.25 28.48 30.02
C CYS A 460 -57.37 29.55 30.67
N GLY A 461 -57.41 29.71 32.00
CA GLY A 461 -56.54 30.64 32.73
C GLY A 461 -55.09 30.15 32.86
N ALA A 462 -54.86 28.82 32.86
CA ALA A 462 -53.53 28.23 32.97
C ALA A 462 -52.79 28.08 31.62
N HIS A 463 -53.54 27.90 30.53
CA HIS A 463 -53.00 27.62 29.20
C HIS A 463 -53.69 28.51 28.14
N PRO A 464 -53.29 29.80 28.03
CA PRO A 464 -53.87 30.71 27.05
C PRO A 464 -53.45 30.35 25.62
N CYS A 465 -54.40 30.47 24.69
CA CYS A 465 -54.13 30.29 23.26
C CYS A 465 -53.28 31.44 22.72
N GLN A 466 -52.26 31.11 21.93
CA GLN A 466 -51.36 32.07 21.31
C GLN A 466 -51.93 32.61 19.99
N ASN A 467 -51.27 33.62 19.42
CA ASN A 467 -51.57 34.17 18.08
C ASN A 467 -53.04 34.57 17.84
N GLY A 468 -53.77 34.96 18.89
CA GLY A 468 -55.18 35.37 18.81
C GLY A 468 -56.18 34.21 18.70
N GLY A 469 -55.79 32.99 19.07
CA GLY A 469 -56.73 31.87 19.19
C GLY A 469 -57.73 32.05 20.34
N THR A 470 -58.93 31.49 20.18
CA THR A 470 -59.98 31.53 21.21
C THR A 470 -59.93 30.25 22.04
N CYS A 471 -59.84 30.37 23.37
CA CYS A 471 -59.85 29.22 24.28
C CYS A 471 -61.27 28.81 24.66
N PHE A 472 -61.53 27.50 24.64
CA PHE A 472 -62.76 26.89 25.17
C PHE A 472 -62.41 25.82 26.20
N THR A 473 -63.14 25.82 27.32
CA THR A 473 -63.01 24.78 28.34
C THR A 473 -63.83 23.55 27.95
N HIS A 474 -63.14 22.44 27.65
CA HIS A 474 -63.75 21.17 27.26
C HIS A 474 -63.58 20.13 28.38
N PHE A 475 -64.38 19.06 28.38
CA PHE A 475 -64.29 18.00 29.41
C PHE A 475 -62.98 17.20 29.37
N THR A 476 -62.15 17.41 28.34
CA THR A 476 -60.80 16.84 28.18
C THR A 476 -59.66 17.83 28.46
N GLY A 477 -59.96 19.07 28.87
CA GLY A 477 -58.97 20.15 29.04
C GLY A 477 -59.28 21.40 28.21
N PRO A 478 -58.37 22.39 28.16
CA PRO A 478 -58.54 23.58 27.33
C PRO A 478 -58.31 23.23 25.85
N VAL A 479 -59.13 23.78 24.96
CA VAL A 479 -59.05 23.57 23.50
C VAL A 479 -59.01 24.93 22.80
N CYS A 480 -57.99 25.15 21.98
CA CYS A 480 -57.80 26.38 21.23
C CYS A 480 -58.37 26.30 19.81
N GLN A 481 -59.18 27.29 19.44
CA GLN A 481 -59.63 27.51 18.06
C GLN A 481 -58.73 28.56 17.38
N CYS A 482 -57.95 28.12 16.38
CA CYS A 482 -56.92 28.95 15.76
C CYS A 482 -57.43 29.83 14.60
N PRO A 483 -56.89 31.06 14.43
CA PRO A 483 -57.17 31.89 13.26
C PRO A 483 -56.59 31.29 11.97
N LYS A 484 -57.12 31.72 10.81
CA LYS A 484 -56.58 31.33 9.50
C LYS A 484 -55.10 31.71 9.40
N GLY A 485 -54.25 30.72 9.11
CA GLY A 485 -52.80 30.88 9.04
C GLY A 485 -52.04 30.29 10.24
N PHE A 486 -52.72 29.79 11.27
CA PHE A 486 -52.10 29.20 12.46
C PHE A 486 -52.59 27.77 12.75
N MET A 487 -51.76 26.97 13.42
CA MET A 487 -52.09 25.62 13.91
C MET A 487 -51.33 25.28 15.20
N GLY A 488 -51.62 24.11 15.78
CA GLY A 488 -51.04 23.63 17.04
C GLY A 488 -52.05 23.63 18.18
N PRO A 489 -51.86 22.84 19.25
CA PRO A 489 -52.76 22.76 20.39
C PRO A 489 -52.97 24.11 21.11
N SER A 490 -52.03 25.05 20.99
CA SER A 490 -52.13 26.43 21.49
C SER A 490 -52.06 27.48 20.38
N CYS A 491 -52.24 27.09 19.11
CA CYS A 491 -52.13 27.94 17.92
C CYS A 491 -50.74 28.56 17.68
N GLU A 492 -49.69 27.91 18.16
CA GLU A 492 -48.30 28.40 18.18
C GLU A 492 -47.58 28.40 16.82
N PHE A 493 -48.00 27.58 15.85
CA PHE A 493 -47.30 27.41 14.56
C PHE A 493 -47.95 28.21 13.42
N THR A 494 -47.14 28.69 12.47
CA THR A 494 -47.60 29.43 11.27
C THR A 494 -47.60 28.58 10.01
N LEU A 495 -48.62 28.77 9.16
CA LEU A 495 -48.76 28.16 7.84
C LEU A 495 -48.06 29.01 6.76
N GLN A 496 -46.79 28.72 6.47
CA GLN A 496 -46.07 29.36 5.35
C GLN A 496 -46.50 28.79 3.97
N PRO A 497 -46.77 29.64 2.95
CA PRO A 497 -47.16 29.18 1.62
C PRO A 497 -46.04 29.33 0.55
N SER A 498 -45.12 28.35 0.46
CA SER A 498 -44.14 28.24 -0.65
C SER A 498 -43.48 26.83 -0.65
N PHE A 499 -43.37 26.06 -1.74
CA PHE A 499 -43.94 26.19 -3.10
C PHE A 499 -44.10 24.80 -3.76
N LYS A 500 -45.34 24.41 -4.12
CA LYS A 500 -45.73 23.26 -4.98
C LYS A 500 -45.41 21.82 -4.49
N PRO A 501 -46.10 20.78 -5.02
CA PRO A 501 -46.13 19.44 -4.40
C PRO A 501 -45.46 18.32 -5.23
N ALA A 502 -44.91 17.32 -4.54
CA ALA A 502 -44.44 16.07 -5.15
C ALA A 502 -45.56 15.02 -5.17
N LEU A 503 -46.23 14.82 -6.33
CA LEU A 503 -47.31 13.83 -6.47
C LEU A 503 -47.31 13.10 -7.83
N ARG A 504 -47.25 11.76 -7.73
CA ARG A 504 -47.79 10.71 -8.63
C ARG A 504 -47.50 10.69 -10.16
N GLN A 505 -46.74 9.65 -10.52
CA GLN A 505 -47.07 8.56 -11.47
C GLN A 505 -46.95 8.73 -13.00
N THR A 506 -46.38 7.65 -13.58
CA THR A 506 -46.59 7.07 -14.93
C THR A 506 -46.32 7.91 -16.19
N SER A 507 -45.17 7.66 -16.84
CA SER A 507 -45.11 7.03 -18.18
C SER A 507 -43.70 6.55 -18.56
N GLN A 508 -43.63 5.41 -19.25
CA GLN A 508 -42.48 4.98 -20.09
C GLN A 508 -42.43 5.85 -21.39
N PRO A 509 -41.36 5.82 -22.24
CA PRO A 509 -40.43 4.71 -22.45
C PRO A 509 -38.92 5.01 -22.58
N SER A 510 -38.14 3.93 -22.49
CA SER A 510 -36.84 3.65 -23.14
C SER A 510 -35.80 4.78 -23.37
N SER A 511 -34.68 4.67 -22.65
CA SER A 511 -33.38 4.33 -23.27
C SER A 511 -32.42 3.73 -22.24
N THR A 512 -31.56 2.79 -22.67
CA THR A 512 -30.83 1.85 -21.79
C THR A 512 -29.31 2.05 -21.79
N THR A 513 -28.75 2.71 -20.78
CA THR A 513 -27.29 2.75 -20.53
C THR A 513 -26.95 3.10 -19.07
N LEU A 514 -27.04 2.14 -18.13
CA LEU A 514 -26.29 2.18 -16.84
C LEU A 514 -26.35 0.91 -15.98
N THR A 515 -27.23 -0.06 -16.27
CA THR A 515 -27.36 -1.32 -15.48
C THR A 515 -26.46 -2.48 -15.96
N LEU A 516 -25.80 -2.34 -17.12
CA LEU A 516 -25.01 -3.41 -17.75
C LEU A 516 -23.61 -3.61 -17.12
N SER A 517 -23.01 -2.58 -16.54
CA SER A 517 -21.64 -2.61 -16.00
C SER A 517 -21.50 -3.55 -14.80
N CYS A 518 -22.37 -3.41 -13.79
CA CYS A 518 -22.33 -4.26 -12.59
C CYS A 518 -22.67 -5.72 -12.88
N ALA A 519 -23.60 -5.99 -13.82
CA ALA A 519 -23.95 -7.34 -14.23
C ALA A 519 -22.79 -8.05 -14.95
N LEU A 520 -22.08 -7.33 -15.84
CA LEU A 520 -20.88 -7.86 -16.52
C LEU A 520 -19.74 -8.14 -15.55
N ALA A 521 -19.49 -7.26 -14.57
CA ALA A 521 -18.45 -7.48 -13.56
C ALA A 521 -18.68 -8.78 -12.75
N ILE A 522 -19.93 -9.03 -12.33
CA ILE A 522 -20.31 -10.25 -11.61
C ILE A 522 -20.16 -11.49 -12.52
N LEU A 523 -20.60 -11.41 -13.78
CA LEU A 523 -20.42 -12.50 -14.76
C LEU A 523 -18.95 -12.85 -15.01
N VAL A 524 -18.07 -11.85 -15.13
CA VAL A 524 -16.62 -12.05 -15.29
C VAL A 524 -16.02 -12.77 -14.07
N LEU A 525 -16.37 -12.36 -12.85
CA LEU A 525 -15.90 -13.01 -11.62
C LEU A 525 -16.37 -14.48 -11.53
N VAL A 526 -17.63 -14.75 -11.88
CA VAL A 526 -18.18 -16.12 -11.93
C VAL A 526 -17.49 -16.97 -13.00
N LEU A 527 -17.19 -16.40 -14.18
CA LEU A 527 -16.46 -17.10 -15.24
C LEU A 527 -15.01 -17.40 -14.85
N VAL A 528 -14.31 -16.46 -14.19
CA VAL A 528 -12.94 -16.69 -13.68
C VAL A 528 -12.94 -17.79 -12.62
N ALA A 529 -13.87 -17.76 -11.66
CA ALA A 529 -14.03 -18.83 -10.68
C ALA A 529 -14.32 -20.20 -11.33
N GLY A 530 -15.19 -20.23 -12.36
CA GLY A 530 -15.50 -21.41 -13.16
C GLY A 530 -14.28 -21.96 -13.91
N ILE A 531 -13.46 -21.10 -14.53
CA ILE A 531 -12.23 -21.48 -15.22
C ILE A 531 -11.19 -22.04 -14.24
N LEU A 532 -11.05 -21.45 -13.05
CA LEU A 532 -10.17 -21.96 -11.99
C LEU A 532 -10.64 -23.34 -11.48
N TYR A 533 -11.96 -23.50 -11.25
CA TYR A 533 -12.56 -24.78 -10.88
C TYR A 533 -12.36 -25.85 -11.96
N LEU A 534 -12.58 -25.53 -13.24
CA LEU A 534 -12.39 -26.45 -14.36
C LEU A 534 -10.90 -26.78 -14.59
N ARG A 535 -9.96 -25.84 -14.39
CA ARG A 535 -8.51 -26.13 -14.38
C ARG A 535 -8.15 -27.09 -13.24
N ARG A 536 -8.71 -26.90 -12.04
CA ARG A 536 -8.53 -27.80 -10.89
C ARG A 536 -9.12 -29.19 -11.16
N ARG A 537 -10.29 -29.28 -11.80
CA ARG A 537 -10.96 -30.54 -12.20
C ARG A 537 -10.22 -31.29 -13.31
N ARG A 538 -9.70 -30.59 -14.33
CA ARG A 538 -8.86 -31.20 -15.38
C ARG A 538 -7.56 -31.77 -14.81
N ARG A 539 -6.90 -31.09 -13.85
CA ARG A 539 -5.74 -31.64 -13.12
C ARG A 539 -6.06 -32.93 -12.33
N MET A 540 -7.30 -33.12 -11.89
CA MET A 540 -7.74 -34.35 -11.22
C MET A 540 -8.12 -35.47 -12.21
N GLN A 541 -8.73 -35.15 -13.35
CA GLN A 541 -9.12 -36.16 -14.35
C GLN A 541 -7.94 -36.67 -15.18
N GLY A 542 -6.92 -35.84 -15.45
CA GLY A 542 -5.68 -36.27 -16.10
C GLY A 542 -4.82 -37.28 -15.31
N ARG A 543 -5.26 -37.70 -14.13
CA ARG A 543 -4.57 -38.67 -13.25
C ARG A 543 -5.34 -39.98 -13.06
N LYS A 544 -6.39 -40.23 -13.87
CA LYS A 544 -7.30 -41.39 -13.70
C LYS A 544 -7.48 -42.26 -14.97
N GLN A 545 -6.53 -42.22 -15.91
CA GLN A 545 -6.54 -43.05 -17.13
C GLN A 545 -5.14 -43.58 -17.50
N LEU A 546 -4.36 -43.98 -16.50
CA LEU A 546 -3.14 -44.80 -16.69
C LEU A 546 -2.85 -45.67 -15.46
N ARG A 547 -3.84 -46.44 -14.99
CA ARG A 547 -3.69 -47.46 -13.96
C ARG A 547 -4.82 -48.48 -14.07
N ASP A 548 -4.68 -49.41 -15.02
CA ASP A 548 -5.23 -50.78 -14.98
C ASP A 548 -4.75 -51.59 -16.20
N THR A 549 -3.45 -51.87 -16.22
CA THR A 549 -2.90 -53.04 -16.92
C THR A 549 -1.72 -53.55 -16.11
N ALA A 550 -1.79 -54.79 -15.64
CA ALA A 550 -0.66 -55.49 -15.02
C ALA A 550 0.04 -56.35 -16.07
N VAL A 551 1.32 -56.66 -15.85
CA VAL A 551 1.87 -58.03 -15.76
C VAL A 551 3.37 -57.96 -15.42
N TYR A 552 3.87 -59.03 -14.82
CA TYR A 552 5.27 -59.25 -14.43
C TYR A 552 6.28 -59.19 -15.59
N ASN A 553 7.53 -58.86 -15.27
CA ASN A 553 8.63 -59.82 -15.35
C ASN A 553 9.86 -59.35 -14.56
N ASP A 554 10.59 -60.31 -14.00
CA ASP A 554 11.89 -60.14 -13.34
C ASP A 554 13.00 -59.80 -14.37
N LEU A 555 14.18 -59.28 -14.02
CA LEU A 555 15.28 -60.02 -13.40
C LEU A 555 16.46 -59.06 -13.04
N GLU A 556 17.30 -59.45 -12.06
CA GLU A 556 18.76 -59.19 -11.87
C GLU A 556 19.45 -57.84 -12.23
N THR A 557 20.54 -57.38 -11.60
CA THR A 557 21.16 -57.42 -10.23
C THR A 557 22.41 -56.48 -10.26
N VAL A 558 23.22 -56.49 -9.21
CA VAL A 558 24.64 -56.01 -9.15
C VAL A 558 24.85 -54.54 -8.75
N ASN A 559 25.95 -54.30 -8.03
CA ASN A 559 26.25 -53.11 -7.24
C ASN A 559 27.37 -52.22 -7.83
N ASN A 560 27.52 -51.06 -7.18
CA ASN A 560 28.78 -50.38 -6.82
C ASN A 560 29.48 -49.41 -7.80
N LEU A 561 29.79 -48.24 -7.22
CA LEU A 561 31.06 -47.48 -7.25
C LEU A 561 31.65 -47.01 -8.60
N GLY A 562 32.10 -45.74 -8.61
CA GLY A 562 33.33 -45.38 -9.33
C GLY A 562 33.25 -44.08 -10.13
N GLY A 563 33.86 -43.01 -9.62
CA GLY A 563 33.81 -41.69 -10.24
C GLY A 563 34.70 -41.48 -11.50
N SER A 564 34.38 -40.38 -12.18
CA SER A 564 35.31 -39.37 -12.72
C SER A 564 36.20 -39.69 -13.93
N GLU A 565 35.90 -38.98 -15.04
CA GLU A 565 36.84 -38.15 -15.84
C GLU A 565 36.02 -37.04 -16.54
N ARG A 566 36.41 -35.75 -16.74
CA ARG A 566 37.68 -35.05 -17.05
C ARG A 566 38.16 -35.25 -18.50
N ASP A 567 38.78 -34.31 -19.21
CA ASP A 567 39.05 -32.86 -19.03
C ASP A 567 39.32 -32.22 -20.42
N ALA A 568 39.08 -30.90 -20.61
CA ALA A 568 39.73 -30.00 -21.61
C ALA A 568 39.14 -28.56 -21.49
N PHE A 569 39.84 -27.51 -20.99
CA PHE A 569 40.95 -26.72 -21.58
C PHE A 569 40.57 -25.98 -22.88
N LEU A 570 40.91 -24.69 -23.07
CA LEU A 570 42.14 -23.97 -22.70
C LEU A 570 41.92 -22.59 -22.00
N GLY A 571 42.96 -22.11 -21.30
CA GLY A 571 43.15 -20.71 -20.84
C GLY A 571 44.22 -20.00 -21.67
N PRO A 572 45.20 -19.24 -21.09
CA PRO A 572 45.47 -18.90 -19.69
C PRO A 572 44.80 -17.54 -19.30
N ASN A 573 45.21 -16.66 -18.36
CA ASN A 573 46.33 -16.51 -17.40
C ASN A 573 45.87 -15.59 -16.23
N GLY A 574 46.59 -15.36 -15.12
CA GLY A 574 47.83 -15.96 -14.61
C GLY A 574 48.29 -15.36 -13.26
N LEU A 575 48.94 -16.17 -12.41
CA LEU A 575 49.58 -15.84 -11.10
C LEU A 575 48.61 -15.52 -9.93
N PHE A 576 48.28 -16.46 -9.01
CA PHE A 576 49.08 -17.04 -7.87
C PHE A 576 49.36 -16.04 -6.72
N LYS A 577 49.29 -16.35 -5.41
CA LYS A 577 49.30 -17.61 -4.58
C LYS A 577 48.61 -17.29 -3.22
N ILE A 578 47.68 -18.07 -2.61
CA ILE A 578 47.84 -19.26 -1.72
C ILE A 578 48.89 -18.99 -0.57
N SER A 579 48.64 -19.11 0.75
CA SER A 579 47.93 -20.18 1.52
C SER A 579 47.57 -19.87 3.02
N ASN A 580 46.74 -20.77 3.61
CA ASN A 580 46.71 -21.34 4.98
C ASN A 580 46.72 -20.53 6.32
N SER A 581 45.59 -20.65 7.04
CA SER A 581 45.40 -21.28 8.38
C SER A 581 46.51 -21.31 9.48
N THR A 582 46.14 -20.74 10.65
CA THR A 582 46.32 -21.25 12.04
C THR A 582 47.68 -21.74 12.57
N ALA A 583 48.22 -21.04 13.59
CA ALA A 583 48.66 -21.60 14.88
C ALA A 583 48.95 -20.50 15.92
N ARG A 584 48.96 -20.85 17.22
CA ARG A 584 49.44 -19.98 18.33
C ARG A 584 50.96 -20.12 18.49
N LEU A 585 51.64 -19.07 18.96
CA LEU A 585 52.42 -19.13 20.22
C LEU A 585 52.84 -17.73 20.70
N SER A 586 53.23 -17.66 21.97
CA SER A 586 53.49 -16.43 22.74
C SER A 586 54.93 -16.36 23.24
N LEU A 587 55.48 -15.16 23.40
CA LEU A 587 56.49 -14.85 24.43
C LEU A 587 56.59 -13.33 24.66
N SER A 588 57.01 -12.94 25.86
CA SER A 588 57.00 -11.56 26.38
C SER A 588 58.24 -11.28 27.25
N LEU A 589 58.62 -10.00 27.39
CA LEU A 589 59.64 -9.52 28.33
C LEU A 589 59.28 -8.12 28.88
N CYS A 590 59.79 -7.80 30.07
CA CYS A 590 59.32 -6.75 31.01
C CYS A 590 60.48 -5.76 31.36
N PRO A 591 60.57 -5.07 32.55
CA PRO A 591 59.64 -4.75 33.66
C PRO A 591 59.63 -3.20 33.95
N ASP A 592 59.25 -2.60 35.09
CA ASP A 592 58.46 -2.85 36.33
C ASP A 592 57.84 -1.46 36.69
N GLY A 593 56.87 -1.23 37.59
CA GLY A 593 56.12 -2.09 38.50
C GLY A 593 56.06 -1.52 39.93
N ARG A 594 55.20 -2.13 40.77
CA ARG A 594 55.12 -2.02 42.26
C ARG A 594 54.58 -0.72 42.92
N PRO A 595 54.05 -0.79 44.17
CA PRO A 595 53.52 -1.96 44.92
C PRO A 595 52.19 -1.74 45.71
N GLY A 596 51.53 -2.85 46.08
CA GLY A 596 50.53 -2.94 47.17
C GLY A 596 49.08 -3.15 46.70
N TYR A 597 48.20 -3.95 47.36
CA TYR A 597 48.35 -4.81 48.55
C TYR A 597 47.48 -6.10 48.41
N ARG A 598 47.58 -7.06 49.35
CA ARG A 598 46.88 -8.37 49.34
C ARG A 598 45.44 -8.31 49.90
N HIS A 599 44.52 -9.18 49.42
CA HIS A 599 44.16 -10.44 50.10
C HIS A 599 43.22 -11.38 49.29
N ASN A 600 43.10 -12.62 49.76
CA ASN A 600 42.35 -13.80 49.26
C ASN A 600 41.39 -14.27 50.41
N PRO A 601 40.64 -15.41 50.41
CA PRO A 601 40.45 -16.49 49.42
C PRO A 601 38.98 -17.08 49.35
N VAL A 602 38.85 -18.31 48.81
CA VAL A 602 37.82 -19.38 49.03
C VAL A 602 36.53 -19.35 48.18
N GLU A 603 35.85 -20.47 47.88
CA GLU A 603 36.15 -21.75 47.15
C GLU A 603 34.87 -22.63 47.17
N ASN A 604 34.66 -23.50 46.16
CA ASN A 604 33.77 -24.69 46.19
C ASN A 604 32.23 -24.47 46.34
N SER A 605 31.34 -25.38 45.89
CA SER A 605 31.47 -26.64 45.12
C SER A 605 30.18 -27.02 44.34
N LEU A 606 30.28 -28.10 43.55
CA LEU A 606 29.27 -28.73 42.68
C LEU A 606 27.92 -29.05 43.39
N SER A 607 26.78 -29.21 42.70
CA SER A 607 26.50 -30.42 41.88
C SER A 607 25.11 -30.44 41.19
N ARG A 608 24.80 -31.57 40.53
CA ARG A 608 23.86 -31.77 39.41
C ARG A 608 22.69 -32.72 39.76
N GLY A 609 21.52 -32.49 39.15
CA GLY A 609 20.43 -33.47 38.92
C GLY A 609 19.42 -32.83 37.93
N GLU A 610 18.91 -33.44 36.86
CA GLU A 610 18.37 -34.78 36.51
C GLU A 610 16.82 -34.86 36.52
N ARG A 611 16.28 -35.69 35.60
CA ARG A 611 14.87 -35.71 35.19
C ARG A 611 14.05 -36.75 35.97
N GLN A 612 12.74 -36.53 36.04
CA GLN A 612 11.74 -37.60 35.85
C GLN A 612 10.40 -37.04 35.36
N ASP A 613 9.73 -37.80 34.48
CA ASP A 613 8.32 -37.64 34.08
C ASP A 613 7.47 -38.62 34.90
N PHE A 614 6.17 -38.34 35.17
CA PHE A 614 5.05 -39.31 35.00
C PHE A 614 3.65 -38.74 35.35
N MET A 615 2.80 -38.63 34.32
CA MET A 615 1.35 -38.93 34.24
C MET A 615 0.32 -38.64 35.37
N TRP A 616 -0.69 -37.84 34.98
CA TRP A 616 -2.15 -37.99 35.20
C TRP A 616 -2.77 -38.18 36.61
N ARG A 617 -3.72 -37.28 36.92
CA ARG A 617 -5.13 -37.64 37.18
C ARG A 617 -6.08 -36.46 36.93
N ASP A 618 -7.21 -36.74 36.30
CA ASP A 618 -8.40 -35.88 36.31
C ASP A 618 -9.26 -36.19 37.54
N GLU A 619 -9.99 -35.20 38.07
CA GLU A 619 -11.40 -35.35 38.43
C GLU A 619 -12.09 -33.97 38.55
N ALA A 620 -13.42 -33.93 38.50
CA ALA A 620 -14.22 -32.72 38.36
C ALA A 620 -15.06 -32.41 39.61
N GLY A 621 -15.42 -31.13 39.83
CA GLY A 621 -16.25 -30.71 40.96
C GLY A 621 -16.92 -29.35 40.77
N LEU A 622 -18.24 -29.35 40.54
CA LEU A 622 -19.05 -28.16 40.28
C LEU A 622 -19.04 -27.14 41.43
N ARG A 623 -18.93 -25.84 41.09
CA ARG A 623 -20.02 -24.87 41.30
C ARG A 623 -19.88 -23.63 40.42
#